data_AF-A0A9Q3USY2-F1
#
_entry.id   AF-A0A9Q3USY2-F1
#
_cell.length_a   1.000
_cell.length_b   1.000
_cell.length_c   1.000
_cell.angle_alpha   90.00
_cell.angle_beta   90.00
_cell.angle_gamma   90.00
#
_symmetry.space_group_name_H-M   'P 1'
#
loop_
_entity.id
_entity.type
_entity.pdbx_description
1 polymer ?
#
loop_
_entity_poly.entity_id
_entity_poly.type
_entity_poly.pdbx_seq_one_letter_code
_entity_poly.pdbx_strand_id
1 'polypeptide(L)'
;MGLTNLNSTHLSSAKITAAQDAIAALETALAEITFNLSPEDRRRYGSINEQNKLFVNKVYDYNQSQVNLSSPEVDWDEFNKDHSSRNTLEGMISRLESLITRLNNSKTLHDYDNYQSALVDYSYTTYKAGTSAPGFEDKYKDLKQFFVKNSTSTAPPEEKK
;
A
#
# COMPACT_ATOMS: atom_id res chain seq x y z
N MET A 1 24.96 19.49 -5.12
CA MET A 1 24.89 18.29 -4.26
C MET A 1 23.48 18.20 -3.75
N GLY A 2 22.77 17.11 -4.04
CA GLY A 2 21.40 16.90 -3.58
C GLY A 2 21.34 16.67 -2.07
N LEU A 3 20.16 16.83 -1.48
CA LEU A 3 19.92 16.45 -0.09
C LEU A 3 20.20 14.94 0.05
N THR A 4 20.93 14.55 1.09
CA THR A 4 21.22 13.15 1.43
C THR A 4 20.88 12.89 2.89
N ASN A 5 20.55 11.65 3.23
CA ASN A 5 20.09 11.24 4.56
C ASN A 5 18.79 11.93 4.96
N LEU A 6 17.83 11.99 4.03
CA LEU A 6 16.50 12.56 4.26
C LEU A 6 15.72 11.83 5.36
N ASN A 7 16.03 10.56 5.61
CA ASN A 7 15.50 9.82 6.76
C ASN A 7 16.60 9.03 7.47
N SER A 8 17.10 9.57 8.60
CA SER A 8 18.07 8.86 9.44
C SER A 8 17.42 7.95 10.50
N THR A 9 16.10 7.76 10.46
CA THR A 9 15.41 6.91 11.42
C THR A 9 15.42 5.46 10.92
N HIS A 10 16.10 4.60 11.69
CA HIS A 10 16.10 3.17 11.48
C HIS A 10 15.46 2.49 12.68
N LEU A 11 14.52 1.57 12.42
CA LEU A 11 13.92 0.77 13.48
C LEU A 11 14.98 -0.17 14.07
N SER A 12 15.01 -0.30 15.38
CA SER A 12 15.83 -1.33 16.03
C SER A 12 15.29 -2.72 15.72
N SER A 13 16.15 -3.74 15.78
CA SER A 13 15.73 -5.13 15.57
C SER A 13 14.56 -5.52 16.47
N ALA A 14 14.57 -5.09 17.74
CA ALA A 14 13.46 -5.33 18.66
C ALA A 14 12.13 -4.69 18.20
N LYS A 15 12.16 -3.49 17.60
CA LYS A 15 10.97 -2.83 17.05
C LYS A 15 10.47 -3.49 15.78
N ILE A 16 11.39 -4.00 14.94
CA ILE A 16 11.03 -4.76 13.73
C ILE A 16 10.31 -6.05 14.13
N THR A 17 10.89 -6.83 15.05
CA THR A 17 10.27 -8.07 15.55
C THR A 17 8.90 -7.79 16.17
N ALA A 18 8.79 -6.79 17.05
CA ALA A 18 7.50 -6.46 17.67
C ALA A 18 6.44 -6.04 16.64
N ALA A 19 6.82 -5.34 15.56
CA ALA A 19 5.89 -4.99 14.49
C ALA A 19 5.45 -6.21 13.68
N GLN A 20 6.37 -7.13 13.37
CA GLN A 20 6.07 -8.38 12.66
C GLN A 20 5.17 -9.29 13.48
N ASP A 21 5.44 -9.45 14.78
CA ASP A 21 4.61 -10.23 15.70
C ASP A 21 3.19 -9.65 15.80
N ALA A 22 3.07 -8.32 15.84
CA ALA A 22 1.76 -7.65 15.87
C ALA A 22 0.98 -7.85 14.56
N ILE A 23 1.67 -7.87 13.40
CA ILE A 23 1.04 -8.17 12.11
C ILE A 23 0.54 -9.62 12.09
N ALA A 24 1.37 -10.58 12.51
CA ALA A 24 0.98 -12.00 12.56
C ALA A 24 -0.20 -12.24 13.52
N ALA A 25 -0.22 -11.55 14.66
CA ALA A 25 -1.35 -11.60 15.60
C ALA A 25 -2.63 -11.01 14.97
N LEU A 26 -2.52 -9.92 14.22
CA LEU A 26 -3.65 -9.32 13.50
C LEU A 26 -4.18 -10.25 12.40
N GLU A 27 -3.29 -10.87 11.60
CA GLU A 27 -3.65 -11.86 10.59
C GLU A 27 -4.40 -13.05 11.20
N THR A 28 -3.92 -13.53 12.35
CA THR A 28 -4.59 -14.61 13.10
C THR A 28 -5.97 -14.19 13.59
N ALA A 29 -6.11 -12.98 14.14
CA ALA A 29 -7.38 -12.47 14.64
C ALA A 29 -8.42 -12.25 13.53
N LEU A 30 -7.97 -11.97 12.29
CA LEU A 30 -8.84 -11.73 11.14
C LEU A 30 -9.05 -12.97 10.27
N ALA A 31 -8.56 -14.14 10.69
CA ALA A 31 -8.60 -15.37 9.90
C ALA A 31 -10.03 -15.87 9.59
N GLU A 32 -11.03 -15.46 10.39
CA GLU A 32 -12.44 -15.77 10.14
C GLU A 32 -13.01 -15.03 8.91
N ILE A 33 -12.37 -13.94 8.49
CA ILE A 33 -12.74 -13.19 7.28
C ILE A 33 -12.16 -13.92 6.06
N THR A 34 -12.90 -14.89 5.55
CA THR A 34 -12.44 -15.82 4.49
C THR A 34 -12.90 -15.44 3.08
N PHE A 35 -13.76 -14.42 2.94
CA PHE A 35 -14.34 -14.06 1.64
C PHE A 35 -13.34 -13.32 0.76
N ASN A 36 -13.09 -13.87 -0.43
CA ASN A 36 -12.37 -13.18 -1.49
C ASN A 36 -13.32 -12.87 -2.64
N LEU A 37 -13.42 -11.59 -3.02
CA LEU A 37 -14.24 -11.15 -4.13
C LEU A 37 -13.46 -11.25 -5.45
N SER A 38 -14.13 -11.63 -6.54
CA SER A 38 -13.59 -11.44 -7.90
C SER A 38 -13.54 -9.94 -8.25
N PRO A 39 -12.78 -9.51 -9.27
CA PRO A 39 -12.85 -8.14 -9.78
C PRO A 39 -14.28 -7.72 -10.16
N GLU A 40 -15.04 -8.63 -10.76
CA GLU A 40 -16.44 -8.44 -11.13
C GLU A 40 -17.34 -8.23 -9.90
N ASP A 41 -17.17 -9.07 -8.86
CA ASP A 41 -17.93 -8.97 -7.61
C ASP A 41 -17.57 -7.70 -6.84
N ARG A 42 -16.28 -7.32 -6.80
CA ARG A 42 -15.86 -6.04 -6.21
C ARG A 42 -16.54 -4.87 -6.90
N ARG A 43 -16.65 -4.88 -8.23
CA ARG A 43 -17.35 -3.83 -8.97
C ARG A 43 -18.86 -3.85 -8.69
N ARG A 44 -19.48 -5.03 -8.66
CA ARG A 44 -20.92 -5.19 -8.44
C ARG A 44 -21.34 -4.78 -7.03
N TYR A 45 -20.71 -5.35 -6.01
CA TYR A 45 -21.07 -5.14 -4.60
C TYR A 45 -20.42 -3.87 -4.01
N GLY A 46 -19.30 -3.41 -4.57
CA GLY A 46 -18.69 -2.12 -4.25
C GLY A 46 -19.37 -0.92 -4.91
N SER A 47 -20.51 -1.11 -5.58
CA SER A 47 -21.26 -0.03 -6.24
C SER A 47 -21.98 0.92 -5.26
N ILE A 48 -22.00 0.60 -3.97
CA ILE A 48 -22.49 1.52 -2.92
C ILE A 48 -21.50 2.66 -2.74
N ASN A 49 -21.79 3.77 -3.42
CA ASN A 49 -21.08 5.03 -3.31
C ASN A 49 -21.43 5.77 -2.00
N GLU A 50 -20.77 6.90 -1.76
CA GLU A 50 -20.95 7.69 -0.53
C GLU A 50 -22.39 8.12 -0.27
N GLN A 51 -23.12 8.51 -1.33
CA GLN A 51 -24.51 8.90 -1.21
C GLN A 51 -25.41 7.73 -0.75
N ASN A 52 -25.19 6.54 -1.30
CA ASN A 52 -25.93 5.34 -0.90
C ASN A 52 -25.59 4.92 0.54
N LYS A 53 -24.36 5.13 1.01
CA LYS A 53 -24.00 4.91 2.41
C LYS A 53 -24.75 5.85 3.34
N LEU A 54 -24.89 7.13 2.98
CA LEU A 54 -25.68 8.10 3.76
C LEU A 54 -27.16 7.71 3.83
N PHE A 55 -27.71 7.16 2.75
CA PHE A 55 -29.06 6.60 2.77
C PHE A 55 -29.19 5.45 3.78
N VAL A 56 -28.26 4.49 3.76
CA VAL A 56 -28.24 3.36 4.72
C VAL A 56 -28.16 3.87 6.17
N ASN A 57 -27.30 4.85 6.45
CA ASN A 57 -27.21 5.48 7.77
C ASN A 57 -28.54 6.13 8.18
N LYS A 58 -29.22 6.80 7.24
CA LYS A 58 -30.51 7.41 7.54
C LYS A 58 -31.59 6.38 7.85
N VAL A 59 -31.60 5.25 7.13
CA VAL A 59 -32.50 4.13 7.42
C VAL A 59 -32.20 3.54 8.81
N TYR A 60 -30.93 3.36 9.15
CA TYR A 60 -30.52 2.95 10.49
C TYR A 60 -31.04 3.92 11.57
N ASP A 61 -30.87 5.23 11.39
CA ASP A 61 -31.36 6.24 12.34
C ASP A 61 -32.89 6.16 12.56
N TYR A 62 -33.66 5.94 11.48
CA TYR A 62 -35.12 5.78 11.57
C TYR A 62 -35.49 4.46 12.27
N ASN A 63 -34.80 3.37 11.97
CA ASN A 63 -35.03 2.10 12.66
C ASN A 63 -34.79 2.23 14.17
N GLN A 64 -33.74 2.94 14.59
CA GLN A 64 -33.42 3.15 16.00
C GLN A 64 -34.38 4.12 16.72
N SER A 65 -34.80 5.20 16.05
CA SER A 65 -35.60 6.27 16.67
C SER A 65 -37.12 6.09 16.53
N GLN A 66 -37.58 5.41 15.47
CA GLN A 66 -38.99 5.27 15.11
C GLN A 66 -39.27 3.84 14.60
N VAL A 67 -39.07 2.85 15.48
CA VAL A 67 -39.22 1.42 15.17
C VAL A 67 -40.56 1.08 14.51
N ASN A 68 -41.64 1.79 14.85
CA ASN A 68 -42.98 1.57 14.28
C ASN A 68 -43.09 1.86 12.77
N LEU A 69 -42.12 2.57 12.18
CA LEU A 69 -42.05 2.83 10.74
C LEU A 69 -41.22 1.77 9.99
N SER A 70 -40.60 0.84 10.72
CA SER A 70 -39.73 -0.17 10.14
C SER A 70 -40.54 -1.25 9.42
N SER A 71 -40.07 -1.65 8.23
CA SER A 71 -40.70 -2.75 7.49
C SER A 71 -40.57 -4.06 8.26
N PRO A 72 -41.64 -4.86 8.41
CA PRO A 72 -41.57 -6.18 9.03
C PRO A 72 -40.84 -7.23 8.16
N GLU A 73 -40.56 -6.92 6.89
CA GLU A 73 -39.89 -7.83 5.95
C GLU A 73 -38.35 -7.79 6.05
N VAL A 74 -37.80 -6.81 6.77
CA VAL A 74 -36.36 -6.68 6.97
C VAL A 74 -35.96 -7.34 8.28
N ASP A 75 -34.91 -8.16 8.22
CA ASP A 75 -34.23 -8.64 9.43
C ASP A 75 -33.39 -7.50 10.02
N TRP A 76 -34.01 -6.75 10.93
CA TRP A 76 -33.36 -5.59 11.57
C TRP A 76 -32.26 -5.99 12.55
N ASP A 77 -32.27 -7.20 13.10
CA ASP A 77 -31.20 -7.66 13.98
C ASP A 77 -29.92 -7.86 13.17
N GLU A 78 -30.02 -8.56 12.03
CA GLU A 78 -28.89 -8.73 11.12
C GLU A 78 -28.44 -7.39 10.50
N PHE A 79 -29.37 -6.55 10.06
CA PHE A 79 -29.03 -5.22 9.54
C PHE A 79 -28.21 -4.39 10.54
N ASN A 80 -28.57 -4.41 11.82
CA ASN A 80 -27.85 -3.68 12.86
C ASN A 80 -26.45 -4.28 13.12
N LYS A 81 -26.31 -5.61 13.07
CA LYS A 81 -25.01 -6.29 13.16
C LYS A 81 -24.11 -5.95 11.98
N ASP A 82 -24.65 -5.95 10.76
CA ASP A 82 -23.94 -5.58 9.54
C ASP A 82 -23.47 -4.12 9.59
N HIS A 83 -24.35 -3.20 10.02
CA HIS A 83 -24.02 -1.78 10.17
C HIS A 83 -22.86 -1.57 11.15
N SER A 84 -22.92 -2.23 12.31
CA SER A 84 -21.88 -2.17 13.34
C SER A 84 -20.55 -2.79 12.87
N SER A 85 -20.63 -3.96 12.22
CA SER A 85 -19.46 -4.66 11.67
C SER A 85 -18.76 -3.81 10.62
N ARG A 86 -19.54 -3.19 9.72
CA ARG A 86 -19.01 -2.27 8.71
C ARG A 86 -18.25 -1.10 9.35
N ASN A 87 -18.81 -0.42 10.35
CA ASN A 87 -18.15 0.72 11.01
C ASN A 87 -16.84 0.29 11.68
N THR A 88 -16.82 -0.90 12.29
CA THR A 88 -15.64 -1.48 12.93
C THR A 88 -14.55 -1.77 11.90
N LEU A 89 -14.90 -2.40 10.77
CA LEU A 89 -13.98 -2.67 9.66
C LEU A 89 -13.42 -1.38 9.06
N GLU A 90 -14.26 -0.37 8.81
CA GLU A 90 -13.86 0.93 8.27
C GLU A 90 -12.85 1.66 9.18
N GLY A 91 -13.06 1.59 10.50
CA GLY A 91 -12.12 2.11 11.49
C GLY A 91 -10.78 1.38 11.49
N MET A 92 -10.79 0.04 11.36
CA MET A 92 -9.56 -0.75 11.24
C MET A 92 -8.80 -0.42 9.95
N ILE A 93 -9.49 -0.36 8.80
CA ILE A 93 -8.92 0.00 7.50
C ILE A 93 -8.22 1.35 7.59
N SER A 94 -8.89 2.38 8.10
CA SER A 94 -8.34 3.73 8.22
C SER A 94 -7.03 3.77 9.03
N ARG A 95 -6.95 2.99 10.11
CA ARG A 95 -5.73 2.90 10.94
C ARG A 95 -4.60 2.19 10.20
N LEU A 96 -4.90 1.11 9.48
CA LEU A 96 -3.92 0.37 8.69
C LEU A 96 -3.40 1.22 7.52
N GLU A 97 -4.26 1.95 6.82
CA GLU A 97 -3.86 2.87 5.75
C GLU A 97 -2.93 3.97 6.24
N SER A 98 -3.17 4.50 7.45
CA SER A 98 -2.24 5.45 8.08
C SER A 98 -0.86 4.84 8.34
N LEU A 99 -0.81 3.58 8.79
CA LEU A 99 0.46 2.85 8.99
C LEU A 99 1.17 2.58 7.66
N ILE A 100 0.44 2.12 6.65
CA ILE A 100 0.96 1.91 5.29
C ILE A 100 1.57 3.20 4.74
N THR A 101 0.88 4.33 4.91
CA THR A 101 1.37 5.65 4.48
C THR A 101 2.70 5.99 5.15
N ARG A 102 2.83 5.79 6.47
CA ARG A 102 4.08 6.03 7.20
C ARG A 102 5.22 5.14 6.72
N LEU A 103 4.94 3.85 6.51
CA LEU A 103 5.93 2.90 5.98
C LEU A 103 6.39 3.27 4.57
N ASN A 104 5.45 3.62 3.68
CA ASN A 104 5.75 4.05 2.31
C ASN A 104 6.57 5.33 2.28
N ASN A 105 6.25 6.32 3.10
CA ASN A 105 7.03 7.55 3.20
C ASN A 105 8.46 7.25 3.68
N SER A 106 8.60 6.47 4.75
CA SER A 106 9.92 6.09 5.26
C SER A 106 10.74 5.32 4.23
N LYS A 107 10.12 4.36 3.54
CA LYS A 107 10.76 3.57 2.47
C LYS A 107 11.19 4.47 1.31
N THR A 108 10.33 5.38 0.87
CA THR A 108 10.63 6.29 -0.25
C THR A 108 11.86 7.14 0.03
N LEU A 109 12.00 7.64 1.27
CA LEU A 109 13.17 8.40 1.68
C LEU A 109 14.44 7.54 1.73
N HIS A 110 14.35 6.33 2.31
CA HIS A 110 15.48 5.38 2.31
C HIS A 110 15.90 4.96 0.90
N ASP A 111 14.95 4.71 0.00
CA ASP A 111 15.21 4.38 -1.41
C ASP A 111 15.95 5.52 -2.11
N TYR A 112 15.53 6.77 -1.87
CA TYR A 112 16.19 7.94 -2.42
C TYR A 112 17.63 8.09 -1.91
N ASP A 113 17.84 7.96 -0.60
CA ASP A 113 19.16 8.07 0.03
C ASP A 113 20.12 6.97 -0.46
N ASN A 114 19.62 5.74 -0.58
CA ASN A 114 20.36 4.62 -1.16
C ASN A 114 20.72 4.89 -2.62
N TYR A 115 19.79 5.43 -3.41
CA TYR A 115 20.05 5.77 -4.80
C TYR A 115 21.10 6.88 -4.94
N GLN A 116 21.04 7.95 -4.15
CA GLN A 116 22.07 9.01 -4.16
C GLN A 116 23.45 8.43 -3.81
N SER A 117 23.52 7.55 -2.80
CA SER A 117 24.77 6.90 -2.40
C SER A 117 25.31 5.97 -3.50
N ALA A 118 24.43 5.22 -4.17
CA ALA A 118 24.80 4.38 -5.31
C ALA A 118 25.32 5.20 -6.50
N LEU A 119 24.77 6.38 -6.77
CA LEU A 119 25.27 7.28 -7.82
C LEU A 119 26.68 7.82 -7.51
N VAL A 120 26.97 8.11 -6.23
CA VAL A 120 28.31 8.50 -5.79
C VAL A 120 29.30 7.36 -6.00
N ASP A 121 28.95 6.14 -5.60
CA ASP A 121 29.79 4.95 -5.82
C ASP A 121 29.99 4.63 -7.32
N TYR A 122 28.96 4.80 -8.14
CA TYR A 122 29.07 4.65 -9.60
C TYR A 122 30.02 5.71 -10.21
N SER A 123 29.96 6.95 -9.74
CA SER A 123 30.86 8.02 -10.17
C SER A 123 32.32 7.71 -9.78
N TYR A 124 32.54 7.23 -8.56
CA TYR A 124 33.86 6.78 -8.11
C TYR A 124 34.36 5.58 -8.93
N THR A 125 33.47 4.63 -9.22
CA THR A 125 33.77 3.46 -10.05
C THR A 125 34.20 3.87 -11.46
N THR A 126 33.48 4.82 -12.08
CA THR A 126 33.82 5.37 -13.39
C THR A 126 35.19 6.03 -13.39
N TYR A 127 35.50 6.83 -12.36
CA TYR A 127 36.82 7.45 -12.22
C TYR A 127 37.93 6.40 -12.12
N LYS A 128 37.76 5.38 -11.26
CA LYS A 128 38.77 4.34 -11.02
C LYS A 128 38.93 3.37 -12.18
N ALA A 129 37.87 3.10 -12.96
CA ALA A 129 37.96 2.30 -14.18
C ALA A 129 38.84 2.97 -15.26
N GLY A 130 38.96 4.30 -15.25
CA GLY A 130 39.92 5.03 -16.09
C GLY A 130 41.36 5.04 -15.55
N THR A 131 41.60 4.43 -14.39
CA THR A 131 42.94 4.25 -13.78
C THR A 131 43.33 2.77 -13.83
N SER A 132 44.62 2.45 -13.70
CA SER A 132 45.09 1.04 -13.64
C SER A 132 44.72 0.30 -12.35
N ALA A 133 43.62 0.69 -11.68
CA ALA A 133 43.13 0.06 -10.46
C ALA A 133 42.37 -1.23 -10.80
N PRO A 134 42.85 -2.42 -10.37
CA PRO A 134 42.22 -3.70 -10.74
C PRO A 134 40.76 -3.80 -10.29
N GLY A 135 39.92 -4.46 -11.11
CA GLY A 135 38.52 -4.79 -10.79
C GLY A 135 37.49 -3.69 -11.05
N PHE A 136 37.89 -2.43 -11.22
CA PHE A 136 36.95 -1.33 -11.47
C PHE A 136 36.37 -1.33 -12.89
N GLU A 137 37.10 -1.87 -13.88
CA GLU A 137 36.59 -2.00 -15.24
C GLU A 137 35.36 -2.92 -15.31
N ASP A 138 35.40 -4.05 -14.61
CA ASP A 138 34.29 -5.01 -14.62
C ASP A 138 33.09 -4.49 -13.82
N LYS A 139 33.34 -3.91 -12.63
CA LYS A 139 32.29 -3.21 -11.86
C LYS A 139 31.64 -2.10 -12.69
N TYR A 140 32.43 -1.34 -13.46
CA TYR A 140 31.90 -0.30 -14.34
C TYR A 140 31.02 -0.89 -15.47
N LYS A 141 31.47 -1.95 -16.15
CA LYS A 141 30.67 -2.62 -17.19
C LYS A 141 29.34 -3.11 -16.64
N ASP A 142 29.36 -3.70 -15.45
CA ASP A 142 28.17 -4.22 -14.77
C ASP A 142 27.21 -3.09 -14.38
N LEU A 143 27.70 -1.97 -13.85
CA LEU A 143 26.83 -0.88 -13.42
C LEU A 143 26.34 -0.01 -14.58
N LYS A 144 27.14 0.15 -15.64
CA LYS A 144 26.80 1.01 -16.80
C LYS A 144 25.51 0.57 -17.49
N GLN A 145 25.21 -0.73 -17.50
CA GLN A 145 24.01 -1.27 -18.17
C GLN A 145 22.70 -0.62 -17.68
N PHE A 146 22.65 -0.18 -16.42
CA PHE A 146 21.47 0.46 -15.83
C PHE A 146 21.25 1.92 -16.27
N PHE A 147 22.22 2.53 -16.96
CA PHE A 147 22.15 3.92 -17.46
C PHE A 147 21.99 4.01 -18.98
N VAL A 148 21.90 2.87 -19.67
CA VAL A 148 21.64 2.85 -21.11
C VAL A 148 20.21 3.35 -21.33
N LYS A 149 20.07 4.52 -21.94
CA LYS A 149 18.76 5.02 -22.38
C LYS A 149 18.22 4.06 -23.44
N ASN A 150 17.13 3.36 -23.13
CA ASN A 150 16.28 2.80 -24.17
C ASN A 150 15.66 3.97 -24.96
N SER A 151 16.24 4.28 -26.11
CA SER A 151 15.59 5.14 -27.11
C SER A 151 14.48 4.35 -27.80
N THR A 152 13.41 4.01 -27.08
CA THR A 152 12.18 3.49 -27.66
C THR A 152 10.99 4.08 -26.96
N SER A 153 10.61 5.28 -27.41
CA SER A 153 9.25 5.77 -27.29
C SER A 153 8.34 4.85 -28.11
N THR A 154 7.44 4.14 -27.43
CA THR A 154 6.04 3.88 -27.81
C THR A 154 5.70 3.68 -29.31
N ALA A 155 5.40 2.44 -29.68
CA ALA A 155 4.22 2.15 -30.52
C ALA A 155 3.31 1.21 -29.71
N PRO A 156 1.99 1.48 -29.58
CA PRO A 156 1.06 0.61 -28.85
C PRO A 156 0.89 -0.74 -29.56
N PRO A 157 0.54 -1.83 -28.86
CA PRO A 157 0.22 -3.10 -29.49
C PRO A 157 -1.06 -2.98 -30.32
N GLU A 158 -1.02 -3.38 -31.59
CA GLU A 158 -2.23 -3.63 -32.39
C GLU A 158 -2.98 -4.83 -31.81
N GLU A 159 -4.23 -4.61 -31.41
CA GLU A 159 -5.21 -5.67 -31.17
C GLU A 159 -5.41 -6.49 -32.45
N LYS A 160 -5.12 -7.79 -32.40
CA LYS A 160 -5.60 -8.74 -33.40
C LYS A 160 -6.98 -9.24 -32.99
N LYS A 161 -7.94 -8.99 -33.88
CA LYS A 161 -9.32 -9.50 -33.90
C LYS A 161 -9.39 -11.03 -33.88
#